data_AF-A0A7Y2Z8K4-F1
#
_entry.id   AF-A0A7Y2Z8K4-F1
#
_cell.length_a   1.000
_cell.length_b   1.000
_cell.length_c   1.000
_cell.angle_alpha   90.00
_cell.angle_beta   90.00
_cell.angle_gamma   90.00
#
_symmetry.space_group_name_H-M   'P 1'
#
loop_
_entity.id
_entity.type
_entity.pdbx_description
1 polymer ?
#
loop_
_entity_poly.entity_id
_entity_poly.type
_entity_poly.pdbx_seq_one_letter_code
_entity_poly.pdbx_strand_id
1 'polypeptide(L)'
;AQPVSWSHRTECCSGSLTMARPDIACKLVGDIVRAAKRAGAEALVTDCPMCQANVESRQLDLDETDPLPVFFGTELLAAALNGQYPSKQQRVHLVAPDILTNVMKSSLADREDSV
;
A
#
# COMPACT_ATOMS: atom_id res chain seq x y z
N ALA A 1 -6.65 -8.63 -7.64
CA ALA A 1 -6.81 -7.93 -6.36
C ALA A 1 -8.30 -7.70 -6.12
N GLN A 2 -8.76 -7.80 -4.87
CA GLN A 2 -10.16 -7.59 -4.51
C GLN A 2 -10.28 -6.39 -3.56
N PRO A 3 -11.04 -5.33 -3.89
CA PRO A 3 -11.22 -4.21 -2.97
C PRO A 3 -12.09 -4.62 -1.78
N VAL A 4 -11.70 -4.20 -0.58
CA VAL A 4 -12.50 -4.35 0.63
C VAL A 4 -13.35 -3.10 0.88
N SER A 5 -14.53 -3.27 1.48
CA SER A 5 -15.36 -2.14 1.92
C SER A 5 -14.90 -1.70 3.31
N TRP A 6 -14.61 -0.41 3.47
CA TRP A 6 -14.06 0.12 4.71
C TRP A 6 -14.39 1.60 4.93
N SER A 7 -14.33 2.01 6.19
CA SER A 7 -14.39 3.41 6.63
C SER A 7 -13.09 4.15 6.27
N HIS A 8 -13.10 5.48 6.22
CA HIS A 8 -11.91 6.33 5.99
C HIS A 8 -11.28 6.25 4.57
N ARG A 9 -11.87 5.49 3.64
CA ARG A 9 -11.35 5.35 2.26
C ARG A 9 -11.28 6.66 1.45
N THR A 10 -12.02 7.69 1.86
CA THR A 10 -12.08 9.01 1.23
C THR A 10 -11.40 10.09 2.07
N GLU A 11 -10.74 9.72 3.17
CA GLU A 11 -10.04 10.66 4.04
C GLU A 11 -8.72 11.09 3.42
N CYS A 12 -8.33 12.33 3.67
CA CYS A 12 -7.07 12.87 3.21
C CYS A 12 -5.91 12.30 4.05
N CYS A 13 -4.80 11.94 3.40
CA CYS A 13 -3.59 11.51 4.12
C CYS A 13 -2.87 12.64 4.87
N SER A 14 -3.28 13.90 4.65
CA SER A 14 -2.65 15.10 5.22
C SER A 14 -1.16 15.27 4.90
N GLY A 15 -0.73 14.76 3.74
CA GLY A 15 0.66 14.88 3.28
C GLY A 15 1.16 16.33 3.20
N SER A 16 0.27 17.30 2.90
CA SER A 16 0.62 18.73 2.89
C SER A 16 0.94 19.31 4.28
N LEU A 17 0.52 18.63 5.36
CA LEU A 17 0.73 19.05 6.74
C LEU A 17 1.93 18.36 7.40
N THR A 18 2.60 17.44 6.69
CA THR A 18 3.73 16.64 7.17
C THR A 18 4.80 17.46 7.90
N MET A 19 5.13 18.66 7.40
CA MET A 19 6.11 19.55 8.02
C MET A 19 5.50 20.50 9.05
N ALA A 20 4.33 21.07 8.74
CA ALA A 20 3.73 22.13 9.56
C ALA A 20 3.05 21.58 10.83
N ARG A 21 2.39 20.43 10.70
CA ARG A 21 1.59 19.76 11.74
C ARG A 21 1.75 18.24 11.66
N PRO A 22 2.95 17.72 11.97
CA PRO A 22 3.22 16.29 11.94
C PRO A 22 2.30 15.51 12.88
N ASP A 23 1.87 16.12 13.98
CA ASP A 23 0.90 15.55 14.93
C ASP A 23 -0.44 15.19 14.27
N ILE A 24 -0.95 16.09 13.42
CA ILE A 24 -2.20 15.87 12.67
C ILE A 24 -1.97 14.80 11.59
N ALA A 25 -0.87 14.90 10.85
CA ALA A 25 -0.56 13.94 9.78
C ALA A 25 -0.42 12.51 10.32
N CYS A 26 0.33 12.31 11.40
CA CYS A 26 0.49 10.99 12.03
C CYS A 26 -0.84 10.44 12.55
N LYS A 27 -1.66 11.27 13.19
CA LYS A 27 -2.98 10.85 13.68
C LYS A 27 -3.86 10.34 12.53
N LEU A 28 -4.01 11.13 11.47
CA LEU A 28 -4.92 10.80 10.37
C LEU A 28 -4.43 9.59 9.56
N VAL A 29 -3.11 9.48 9.32
CA VAL A 29 -2.55 8.25 8.72
C VAL A 29 -2.81 7.04 9.62
N GLY A 30 -2.63 7.16 10.94
CA GLY A 30 -2.93 6.09 11.88
C GLY A 30 -4.39 5.65 11.84
N ASP A 31 -5.33 6.61 11.76
CA ASP A 31 -6.76 6.31 11.66
C ASP A 31 -7.11 5.58 10.36
N ILE A 32 -6.54 6.02 9.23
CA ILE A 32 -6.66 5.36 7.93
C ILE A 32 -6.13 3.92 8.00
N VAL A 33 -4.92 3.72 8.50
CA VAL A 33 -4.26 2.40 8.50
C VAL A 33 -4.99 1.43 9.41
N ARG A 34 -5.38 1.87 10.62
CA ARG A 34 -6.18 1.03 11.53
C ARG A 34 -7.54 0.70 10.94
N ALA A 35 -8.19 1.62 10.23
CA ALA A 35 -9.45 1.35 9.56
C ALA A 35 -9.30 0.31 8.45
N ALA A 36 -8.24 0.40 7.64
CA ALA A 36 -7.94 -0.56 6.59
C ALA A 36 -7.66 -1.96 7.17
N LYS A 37 -6.82 -2.04 8.21
CA LYS A 37 -6.53 -3.30 8.92
C LYS A 37 -7.78 -3.94 9.51
N ARG A 38 -8.65 -3.16 10.18
CA ARG A 38 -9.92 -3.66 10.73
C ARG A 38 -10.85 -4.24 9.65
N ALA A 39 -10.75 -3.76 8.42
CA ALA A 39 -11.51 -4.27 7.28
C ALA A 39 -10.85 -5.49 6.61
N GLY A 40 -9.70 -5.96 7.11
CA GLY A 40 -8.96 -7.10 6.55
C GLY A 40 -8.13 -6.76 5.31
N ALA A 41 -7.76 -5.49 5.12
CA ALA A 41 -6.87 -5.13 4.02
C ALA A 41 -5.44 -5.64 4.27
N GLU A 42 -4.85 -6.28 3.25
CA GLU A 42 -3.44 -6.73 3.25
C GLU A 42 -2.48 -5.68 2.68
N ALA A 43 -3.04 -4.69 1.97
CA ALA A 43 -2.31 -3.59 1.37
C ALA A 43 -3.25 -2.40 1.11
N LEU A 44 -2.66 -1.22 0.89
CA LEU A 44 -3.36 -0.03 0.42
C LEU A 44 -2.97 0.27 -1.03
N VAL A 45 -3.88 0.91 -1.76
CA VAL A 45 -3.63 1.40 -3.12
C VAL A 45 -4.01 2.87 -3.19
N THR A 46 -3.13 3.69 -3.76
CA THR A 46 -3.30 5.14 -3.87
C THR A 46 -3.06 5.60 -5.31
N ASP A 47 -3.68 6.70 -5.68
CA ASP A 47 -3.55 7.38 -6.98
C ASP A 47 -2.70 8.66 -6.89
N CYS A 48 -2.16 8.95 -5.70
CA CYS A 48 -1.37 10.14 -5.43
C CYS A 48 0.00 9.75 -4.85
N PRO A 49 1.13 10.14 -5.47
CA PRO A 49 2.47 9.82 -4.97
C PRO A 49 2.74 10.36 -3.56
N MET A 50 2.13 11.50 -3.21
CA MET A 50 2.20 12.06 -1.86
C MET A 50 1.46 11.18 -0.85
N CYS A 51 0.32 10.61 -1.22
CA CYS A 51 -0.40 9.67 -0.36
C CYS A 51 0.42 8.41 -0.14
N GLN A 52 1.03 7.85 -1.18
CA GLN A 52 1.91 6.69 -1.06
C GLN A 52 3.04 6.97 -0.05
N ALA A 53 3.86 8.00 -0.31
CA ALA A 53 5.02 8.30 0.51
C ALA A 53 4.65 8.65 1.96
N ASN A 54 3.60 9.45 2.16
CA ASN A 54 3.20 9.87 3.50
C ASN A 54 2.58 8.72 4.30
N VAL A 55 1.70 7.91 3.69
CA VAL A 55 1.08 6.79 4.41
C VAL A 55 2.13 5.73 4.74
N GLU A 56 3.06 5.40 3.85
CA GLU A 56 4.14 4.45 4.18
C GLU A 56 5.04 4.97 5.31
N SER A 57 5.57 6.18 5.17
CA SER A 57 6.53 6.72 6.14
C SER A 57 5.91 6.87 7.53
N ARG A 58 4.69 7.42 7.62
CA ARG A 58 4.04 7.70 8.91
C ARG A 58 3.54 6.45 9.61
N GLN A 59 3.28 5.36 8.88
CA GLN A 59 2.97 4.08 9.51
C GLN A 59 4.10 3.56 10.38
N LEU A 60 5.35 3.84 10.00
CA LEU A 60 6.54 3.41 10.74
C LEU A 60 6.70 4.16 12.07
N ASP A 61 6.06 5.32 12.20
CA ASP A 61 6.04 6.11 13.44
C ASP A 61 4.92 5.66 14.41
N LEU A 62 4.08 4.69 14.02
CA LEU A 62 2.98 4.20 14.85
C LEU A 62 3.44 3.00 15.70
N ASP A 63 2.87 2.87 16.90
CA ASP A 63 3.08 1.71 17.79
C ASP A 63 2.34 0.43 17.30
N GLU A 64 2.29 0.20 16.00
CA GLU A 64 1.58 -0.91 15.36
C GLU A 64 2.60 -1.93 14.80
N THR A 65 2.41 -3.22 15.07
CA THR A 65 3.43 -4.25 14.77
C THR A 65 3.59 -4.60 13.29
N ASP A 66 2.61 -4.25 12.44
CA ASP A 66 2.54 -4.74 11.06
C ASP A 66 2.09 -3.62 10.10
N PRO A 67 3.00 -2.77 9.58
CA PRO A 67 2.63 -1.73 8.62
C PRO A 67 2.10 -2.34 7.31
N LEU A 68 1.12 -1.68 6.69
CA LEU A 68 0.57 -2.12 5.40
C LEU A 68 1.42 -1.53 4.26
N PRO A 69 1.83 -2.33 3.27
CA PRO A 69 2.45 -1.80 2.05
C PRO A 69 1.44 -0.93 1.30
N VAL A 70 1.92 0.18 0.71
CA VAL A 70 1.07 1.13 -0.02
C VAL A 70 1.52 1.19 -1.47
N PHE A 71 0.66 0.74 -2.36
CA PHE A 71 0.94 0.72 -3.77
C PHE A 71 0.44 1.99 -4.47
N PHE A 72 1.17 2.44 -5.47
CA PHE A 72 0.64 3.36 -6.46
C PHE A 72 -0.20 2.58 -7.49
N GLY A 73 -1.34 3.10 -7.92
CA GLY A 73 -2.26 2.35 -8.79
C GLY A 73 -1.60 1.84 -10.08
N THR A 74 -0.68 2.63 -10.66
CA THR A 74 -0.05 2.26 -11.94
C THR A 74 1.00 1.14 -11.82
N GLU A 75 1.61 0.93 -10.65
CA GLU A 75 2.55 -0.20 -10.51
C GLU A 75 1.82 -1.54 -10.44
N LEU A 76 0.60 -1.60 -9.88
CA LEU A 76 -0.23 -2.80 -9.94
C LEU A 76 -0.62 -3.12 -11.38
N LEU A 77 -0.99 -2.09 -12.15
CA LEU A 77 -1.30 -2.24 -13.58
C LEU A 77 -0.08 -2.72 -14.36
N ALA A 78 1.09 -2.10 -14.14
CA ALA A 78 2.32 -2.49 -14.79
C ALA A 78 2.71 -3.94 -14.43
N ALA A 79 2.53 -4.35 -13.18
CA ALA A 79 2.80 -5.72 -12.76
C ALA A 79 1.86 -6.72 -13.44
N ALA A 80 0.56 -6.43 -13.46
CA ALA A 80 -0.44 -7.28 -14.10
C ALA A 80 -0.22 -7.41 -15.61
N LEU A 81 0.07 -6.32 -16.32
CA LEU A 81 0.28 -6.31 -17.77
C LEU A 81 1.56 -7.05 -18.17
N ASN A 82 2.63 -6.92 -17.38
CA ASN A 82 3.91 -7.54 -17.71
C ASN A 82 4.10 -8.93 -17.09
N GLY A 83 3.20 -9.37 -16.21
CA GLY A 83 3.34 -10.64 -15.49
C GLY A 83 4.50 -10.68 -14.51
N GLN A 84 5.10 -9.54 -14.15
CA GLN A 84 6.26 -9.48 -13.26
C GLN A 84 6.21 -8.22 -12.39
N TYR A 85 6.75 -8.31 -11.17
CA TYR A 85 6.95 -7.16 -10.31
C TYR A 85 8.45 -6.91 -10.09
N PRO A 86 9.06 -5.90 -10.74
CA PRO A 86 10.52 -5.74 -10.74
C PRO A 86 11.10 -5.41 -9.36
N SER A 87 12.23 -6.03 -9.00
CA SER A 87 12.94 -5.74 -7.75
C SER A 87 13.42 -4.29 -7.62
N LYS A 88 13.59 -3.57 -8.74
CA LYS A 88 13.87 -2.13 -8.71
C LYS A 88 12.70 -1.34 -8.10
N GLN A 89 11.47 -1.71 -8.44
CA GLN A 89 10.28 -1.08 -7.89
C GLN A 89 10.09 -1.48 -6.42
N GLN A 90 10.29 -2.76 -6.09
CA GLN A 90 10.19 -3.22 -4.69
C GLN A 90 11.08 -2.43 -3.72
N ARG A 91 12.31 -2.08 -4.15
CA ARG A 91 13.29 -1.36 -3.33
C ARG A 91 12.94 0.10 -3.04
N VAL A 92 11.92 0.68 -3.69
CA VAL A 92 11.52 2.06 -3.39
C VAL A 92 10.49 2.18 -2.27
N HIS A 93 9.88 1.05 -1.87
CA HIS A 93 8.92 1.04 -0.77
C HIS A 93 9.63 1.06 0.59
N LEU A 94 9.07 1.79 1.54
CA LEU A 94 9.52 1.79 2.93
C LEU A 94 8.97 0.58 3.70
N VAL A 95 7.82 0.05 3.26
CA VAL A 95 7.20 -1.16 3.80
C VAL A 95 7.29 -2.25 2.74
N ALA A 96 7.80 -3.43 3.11
CA ALA A 96 8.06 -4.51 2.17
C ALA A 96 6.80 -4.90 1.36
N PRO A 97 6.82 -4.82 0.02
CA PRO A 97 5.66 -5.10 -0.84
C PRO A 97 5.52 -6.60 -1.18
N ASP A 98 5.86 -7.48 -0.25
CA ASP A 98 5.99 -8.93 -0.49
C ASP A 98 4.68 -9.57 -0.97
N ILE A 99 3.54 -9.03 -0.54
CA ILE A 99 2.22 -9.50 -0.95
C ILE A 99 2.06 -9.49 -2.48
N LEU A 100 2.48 -8.42 -3.15
CA LEU A 100 2.38 -8.34 -4.61
C LEU A 100 3.34 -9.31 -5.28
N THR A 101 4.57 -9.43 -4.76
CA THR A 101 5.55 -10.41 -5.25
C THR A 101 5.00 -11.84 -5.19
N ASN A 102 4.35 -12.20 -4.08
CA ASN A 102 3.77 -13.52 -3.88
C ASN A 102 2.59 -13.77 -4.83
N VAL A 103 1.70 -12.79 -5.00
CA VAL A 103 0.59 -12.87 -5.96
C VAL A 103 1.10 -13.04 -7.39
N MET A 104 2.12 -12.29 -7.80
CA MET A 104 2.69 -12.42 -9.14
C MET A 104 3.32 -13.78 -9.38
N LYS A 105 3.99 -14.37 -8.38
CA LYS A 105 4.57 -15.73 -8.48
C LYS A 105 3.48 -16.81 -8.59
N SER A 106 2.43 -16.72 -7.76
CA SER A 106 1.30 -17.67 -7.82
C SER A 106 0.60 -17.63 -9.18
N SER A 107 0.37 -16.43 -9.72
CA SER A 107 -0.30 -16.26 -11.00
C SER A 107 0.49 -16.82 -12.19
N LEU A 108 1.83 -16.82 -12.11
CA LEU A 108 2.68 -17.43 -13.13
C LEU A 108 2.58 -18.97 -13.12
N ALA A 109 2.58 -19.59 -11.93
CA ALA A 109 2.41 -21.03 -11.79
C ALA A 109 1.08 -21.51 -12.39
N ASP A 110 -0.02 -20.82 -12.10
CA ASP A 110 -1.35 -21.15 -12.65
C ASP A 110 -1.41 -21.06 -14.19
N ARG A 111 -0.60 -20.18 -14.79
CA ARG A 111 -0.52 -20.01 -16.25
C ARG A 111 0.30 -21.11 -16.93
N GLU A 112 1.34 -21.62 -16.25
CA GLU A 112 2.14 -22.74 -16.76
C GLU A 112 1.34 -24.06 -16.72
N ASP A 113 0.50 -24.25 -15.70
CA ASP A 113 -0.37 -25.43 -15.56
C ASP A 113 -1.60 -25.43 -16.50
N SER A 114 -1.89 -24.30 -17.14
CA SER A 114 -3.03 -24.13 -18.06
C SER A 114 -2.68 -24.33 -19.55
N VAL A 115 -1.44 -24.72 -19.88
CA VAL A 115 -0.93 -24.93 -21.25
C VAL A 115 -0.71 -26.41 -21.55
#